data_AF-I6W6H7-F1
#
_entry.id   AF-I6W6H7-F1
#
_cell.length_a   1.000
_cell.length_b   1.000
_cell.length_c   1.000
_cell.angle_alpha   90.00
_cell.angle_beta   90.00
_cell.angle_gamma   90.00
#
_symmetry.space_group_name_H-M   'P 1'
#
loop_
_entity.id
_entity.type
_entity.pdbx_description
1 polymer ?
#
loop_
_entity_poly.entity_id
_entity_poly.type
_entity_poly.pdbx_seq_one_letter_code
_entity_poly.pdbx_strand_id
1 'polypeptide(L)'
;MKEQILAATVVVFTVVAMADASRVPPYLARDCKHWCKDNNQALYCCGPPGITYPPFIRNHPGKCPSVRSTCTGVRSYRPKLCPHDGACDFRSKCCYDACVEHHVCKTVEFY
;
A
#
# COMPACT_ATOMS: atom_id res chain seq x y z
N MET A 1 -7.62 49.43 12.84
CA MET A 1 -7.09 48.27 13.61
C MET A 1 -7.98 47.02 13.58
N LYS A 2 -9.26 47.09 13.18
CA LYS A 2 -10.17 45.91 13.06
C LYS A 2 -9.95 45.09 11.77
N GLU A 3 -9.65 45.78 10.67
CA GLU A 3 -9.45 45.19 9.33
C GLU A 3 -8.22 44.28 9.23
N GLN A 4 -7.17 44.58 10.00
CA GLN A 4 -5.89 43.84 9.97
C GLN A 4 -5.96 42.49 10.70
N ILE A 5 -6.84 42.37 11.70
CA ILE A 5 -6.97 41.17 12.54
C ILE A 5 -7.74 40.08 11.79
N LEU A 6 -8.76 40.45 11.00
CA LEU A 6 -9.57 39.51 10.24
C LEU A 6 -8.75 38.83 9.12
N ALA A 7 -7.90 39.60 8.45
CA ALA A 7 -7.02 39.07 7.40
C ALA A 7 -6.02 38.04 7.96
N ALA A 8 -5.43 38.30 9.13
CA ALA A 8 -4.47 37.39 9.76
C ALA A 8 -5.11 36.05 10.15
N THR A 9 -6.35 36.05 10.67
CA THR A 9 -7.05 34.81 11.05
C THR A 9 -7.47 33.95 9.86
N VAL A 10 -7.83 34.57 8.71
CA VAL A 10 -8.20 33.82 7.50
C VAL A 10 -6.99 33.15 6.86
N VAL A 11 -5.84 33.82 6.85
CA VAL A 11 -4.59 33.27 6.30
C VAL A 11 -4.09 32.08 7.11
N VAL A 12 -4.26 32.09 8.44
CA VAL A 12 -3.85 30.98 9.31
C VAL A 12 -4.75 29.74 9.09
N PHE A 13 -6.03 29.90 8.77
CA PHE A 13 -6.92 28.76 8.51
C PHE A 13 -6.68 28.08 7.16
N THR A 14 -6.21 28.79 6.13
CA THR A 14 -5.96 28.17 4.82
C THR A 14 -4.68 27.33 4.78
N VAL A 15 -3.70 27.61 5.64
CA VAL A 15 -2.42 26.84 5.67
C VAL A 15 -2.50 25.51 6.43
N VAL A 16 -3.55 25.25 7.22
CA VAL A 16 -3.68 23.99 7.99
C VAL A 16 -4.27 22.84 7.17
N ALA A 17 -4.77 23.09 5.96
CA ALA A 17 -5.44 22.07 5.14
C ALA A 17 -4.53 21.26 4.19
N MET A 18 -3.20 21.24 4.42
CA MET A 18 -2.24 20.57 3.53
C MET A 18 -1.23 19.71 4.29
N ALA A 19 -1.69 18.73 5.07
CA ALA A 19 -0.78 17.77 5.68
C ALA A 19 -1.42 16.39 5.86
N ASP A 20 -1.89 15.76 4.77
CA ASP A 20 -2.22 14.31 4.78
C ASP A 20 -2.27 13.70 3.36
N ALA A 21 -1.35 14.09 2.47
CA ALA A 21 -1.21 13.46 1.15
C ALA A 21 0.17 12.83 0.91
N SER A 22 0.94 12.61 1.98
CA SER A 22 2.33 12.14 1.89
C SER A 22 2.46 10.66 2.21
N ARG A 23 1.96 9.75 1.36
CA ARG A 23 2.35 8.32 1.40
C ARG A 23 2.44 7.60 0.04
N VAL A 24 2.41 8.29 -1.10
CA VAL A 24 2.59 7.60 -2.40
C VAL A 24 3.68 8.31 -3.21
N PRO A 25 4.80 7.63 -3.54
CA PRO A 25 5.73 8.12 -4.56
C PRO A 25 4.93 8.42 -5.85
N PRO A 26 5.22 9.50 -6.59
CA PRO A 26 4.44 9.90 -7.75
C PRO A 26 4.79 9.00 -8.94
N TYR A 27 4.48 7.71 -8.85
CA TYR A 27 4.05 7.00 -10.03
C TYR A 27 2.71 7.65 -10.36
N LEU A 28 2.66 8.39 -11.47
CA LEU A 28 1.42 8.95 -11.96
C LEU A 28 0.36 7.84 -11.92
N ALA A 29 -0.60 7.96 -11.00
CA ALA A 29 -1.66 6.98 -10.78
C ALA A 29 -2.34 6.51 -12.08
N ARG A 30 -2.24 7.34 -13.13
CA ARG A 30 -2.71 7.09 -14.50
C ARG A 30 -2.18 5.80 -15.13
N ASP A 31 -0.98 5.32 -14.80
CA ASP A 31 -0.38 4.12 -15.42
C ASP A 31 -0.43 2.87 -14.52
N CYS A 32 -1.16 2.94 -13.41
CA CYS A 32 -1.24 1.80 -12.49
C CYS A 32 -2.15 0.70 -13.05
N LYS A 33 -1.53 -0.43 -13.43
CA LYS A 33 -2.26 -1.61 -13.94
C LYS A 33 -2.95 -2.40 -12.83
N HIS A 34 -2.43 -2.36 -11.61
CA HIS A 34 -2.93 -3.16 -10.49
C HIS A 34 -3.05 -2.34 -9.20
N TRP A 35 -4.28 -2.25 -8.70
CA TRP A 35 -4.65 -1.52 -7.50
C TRP A 35 -4.90 -2.48 -6.34
N CYS A 36 -4.31 -2.18 -5.19
CA CYS A 36 -4.50 -2.93 -3.95
C CYS A 36 -4.96 -2.01 -2.83
N LYS A 37 -5.48 -2.60 -1.76
CA LYS A 37 -5.84 -1.90 -0.52
C LYS A 37 -4.87 -2.27 0.58
N ASP A 38 -4.28 -1.30 1.25
CA ASP A 38 -3.44 -1.55 2.42
C ASP A 38 -4.26 -2.04 3.64
N ASN A 39 -3.59 -2.23 4.78
CA ASN A 39 -4.26 -2.65 6.02
C ASN A 39 -5.28 -1.62 6.55
N ASN A 40 -5.16 -0.35 6.17
CA ASN A 40 -6.06 0.74 6.53
C ASN A 40 -7.13 0.97 5.46
N GLN A 41 -7.29 0.05 4.50
CA GLN A 41 -8.20 0.15 3.35
C GLN A 41 -7.85 1.28 2.36
N ALA A 42 -6.68 1.92 2.48
CA ALA A 42 -6.24 2.92 1.52
C ALA A 42 -5.83 2.26 0.21
N LEU A 43 -6.36 2.77 -0.90
CA LEU A 43 -6.00 2.30 -2.23
C LEU A 43 -4.61 2.82 -2.62
N TYR A 44 -3.80 1.94 -3.18
CA TYR A 44 -2.49 2.29 -3.71
C TYR A 44 -2.09 1.39 -4.88
N CYS A 45 -1.09 1.84 -5.64
CA CYS A 45 -0.57 1.07 -6.76
C CYS A 45 0.39 -0.02 -6.28
N CYS A 46 -0.01 -1.28 -6.37
CA CYS A 46 0.79 -2.41 -5.87
C CYS A 46 1.66 -3.07 -6.95
N GLY A 47 1.43 -2.78 -8.23
CA GLY A 47 2.30 -3.19 -9.32
C GLY A 47 3.28 -2.08 -9.69
N PRO A 48 4.51 -2.05 -9.14
CA PRO A 48 5.52 -1.07 -9.57
C PRO A 48 5.75 -1.16 -11.10
N PRO A 49 6.01 -0.01 -11.75
CA PRO A 49 6.28 0.00 -13.19
C PRO A 49 7.54 -0.80 -13.50
N GLY A 50 7.58 -1.39 -14.69
CA GLY A 50 8.71 -2.20 -15.15
C GLY A 50 8.71 -3.66 -14.68
N ILE A 51 7.75 -4.08 -13.84
CA ILE A 51 7.52 -5.49 -13.54
C ILE A 51 6.30 -6.01 -14.30
N THR A 52 6.51 -7.03 -15.12
CA THR A 52 5.44 -7.74 -15.81
C THR A 52 4.89 -8.83 -14.90
N TYR A 53 3.62 -8.69 -14.51
CA TYR A 53 2.88 -9.72 -13.78
C TYR A 53 2.02 -10.56 -14.73
N PRO A 54 1.75 -11.83 -14.39
CA PRO A 54 0.78 -12.64 -15.12
C PRO A 54 -0.56 -11.90 -15.20
N PRO A 55 -1.24 -11.87 -16.36
CA PRO A 55 -2.48 -11.10 -16.52
C PRO A 55 -3.66 -11.69 -15.74
N PHE A 56 -3.57 -12.97 -15.35
CA PHE A 56 -4.67 -13.66 -14.70
C PHE A 56 -4.66 -13.44 -13.19
N ILE A 57 -5.73 -12.83 -12.69
CA ILE A 57 -6.05 -12.77 -11.27
C ILE A 57 -6.59 -14.14 -10.86
N ARG A 58 -5.67 -15.08 -10.57
CA ARG A 58 -6.02 -16.37 -9.97
C ARG A 58 -6.07 -16.19 -8.46
N ASN A 59 -7.21 -16.45 -7.83
CA ASN A 59 -7.32 -16.46 -6.37
C ASN A 59 -6.85 -17.81 -5.82
N HIS A 60 -5.89 -17.79 -4.89
CA HIS A 60 -5.45 -18.99 -4.20
C HIS A 60 -6.32 -19.27 -2.96
N PRO A 61 -6.52 -20.55 -2.59
CA PRO A 61 -7.27 -20.91 -1.40
C PRO A 61 -6.55 -20.47 -0.11
N GLY A 62 -7.28 -20.42 1.00
CA GLY A 62 -6.77 -19.94 2.28
C GLY A 62 -6.86 -18.42 2.46
N LYS A 63 -6.29 -17.91 3.55
CA LYS A 63 -6.32 -16.50 3.94
C LYS A 63 -4.91 -15.94 4.06
N CYS A 64 -4.83 -14.62 3.96
CA CYS A 64 -3.62 -13.91 4.32
C CYS A 64 -3.36 -14.06 5.82
N PRO A 65 -2.09 -14.27 6.22
CA PRO A 65 -1.76 -14.30 7.63
C PRO A 65 -2.01 -12.94 8.27
N SER A 66 -2.20 -12.95 9.60
CA SER A 66 -2.35 -11.72 10.37
C SER A 66 -1.22 -10.73 10.10
N VAL A 67 -1.58 -9.45 9.98
CA VAL A 67 -0.59 -8.37 9.77
C VAL A 67 0.22 -8.23 11.06
N ARG A 68 1.54 -8.38 10.95
CA ARG A 68 2.45 -8.26 12.08
C ARG A 68 2.44 -6.82 12.60
N SER A 69 2.34 -6.66 13.91
CA SER A 69 2.41 -5.35 14.59
C SER A 69 3.84 -4.83 14.72
N THR A 70 4.84 -5.70 14.64
CA THR A 70 6.25 -5.36 14.82
C THR A 70 7.16 -6.00 13.77
N CYS A 71 8.19 -5.25 13.38
CA CYS A 71 9.17 -5.64 12.38
C CYS A 71 10.46 -6.09 13.05
N THR A 72 10.73 -7.39 13.03
CA THR A 72 11.89 -7.98 13.71
C THR A 72 13.24 -7.67 13.04
N GLY A 73 13.26 -6.96 11.91
CA GLY A 73 14.47 -6.59 11.15
C GLY A 73 15.22 -7.76 10.48
N VAL A 74 15.13 -8.97 11.04
CA VAL A 74 15.76 -10.18 10.52
C VAL A 74 14.91 -10.76 9.38
N ARG A 75 15.39 -10.63 8.14
CA ARG A 75 14.83 -11.32 6.98
C ARG A 75 15.96 -11.99 6.21
N SER A 76 15.87 -13.31 6.04
CA SER A 76 16.85 -14.06 5.25
C SER A 76 16.79 -13.75 3.76
N TYR A 77 15.62 -13.30 3.26
CA TYR A 77 15.40 -12.98 1.85
C TYR A 77 14.50 -11.75 1.70
N ARG A 78 14.66 -11.03 0.59
CA ARG A 78 13.74 -9.97 0.21
C ARG A 78 12.41 -10.58 -0.24
N PRO A 79 11.27 -10.15 0.33
CA PRO A 79 9.97 -10.68 -0.05
C PRO A 79 9.61 -10.27 -1.48
N LYS A 80 8.96 -11.18 -2.21
CA LYS A 80 8.51 -10.94 -3.58
C LYS A 80 7.27 -10.04 -3.58
N LEU A 81 7.37 -8.88 -4.22
CA LEU A 81 6.24 -7.98 -4.43
C LEU A 81 5.22 -8.64 -5.36
N CYS A 82 3.93 -8.39 -5.10
CA CYS A 82 2.85 -8.93 -5.90
C CYS A 82 1.68 -7.94 -5.95
N PRO A 83 0.92 -7.93 -7.07
CA PRO A 83 -0.37 -7.25 -7.15
C PRO A 83 -1.56 -8.18 -6.88
N HIS A 84 -1.40 -9.49 -7.04
CA HIS A 84 -2.44 -10.49 -6.84
C HIS A 84 -1.85 -11.89 -6.64
N ASP A 85 -2.67 -12.80 -6.13
CA ASP A 85 -2.32 -14.20 -5.84
C ASP A 85 -1.66 -14.92 -7.03
N GLY A 86 -2.14 -14.69 -8.25
CA GLY A 86 -1.55 -15.28 -9.47
C GLY A 86 -0.07 -14.92 -9.73
N ALA A 87 0.47 -13.88 -9.09
CA ALA A 87 1.90 -13.54 -9.15
C ALA A 87 2.75 -14.33 -8.12
N CYS A 88 2.10 -15.08 -7.22
CA CYS A 88 2.70 -15.90 -6.19
C CYS A 88 2.64 -17.39 -6.53
N ASP A 89 3.41 -18.19 -5.80
CA ASP A 89 3.32 -19.65 -5.87
C ASP A 89 1.96 -20.13 -5.36
N PHE A 90 1.55 -21.34 -5.78
CA PHE A 90 0.20 -21.87 -5.54
C PHE A 90 -0.23 -21.90 -4.05
N ARG A 91 0.72 -22.06 -3.12
CA ARG A 91 0.47 -22.09 -1.66
C ARG A 91 0.67 -20.73 -0.97
N SER A 92 0.74 -19.66 -1.74
CA SER A 92 1.02 -18.32 -1.24
C SER A 92 -0.03 -17.34 -1.73
N LYS A 93 -0.44 -16.41 -0.87
CA LYS A 93 -1.33 -15.32 -1.24
C LYS A 93 -0.58 -14.00 -1.29
N CYS A 94 -1.12 -13.08 -2.07
CA CYS A 94 -0.63 -11.73 -2.16
C CYS A 94 -1.23 -10.89 -1.03
N CYS A 95 -0.43 -10.56 -0.04
CA CYS A 95 -0.90 -10.02 1.23
C CYS A 95 -0.11 -8.78 1.64
N TYR A 96 -0.80 -7.80 2.22
CA TYR A 96 -0.14 -6.61 2.73
C TYR A 96 0.87 -6.97 3.83
N ASP A 97 2.06 -6.37 3.77
CA ASP A 97 3.10 -6.48 4.78
C ASP A 97 3.43 -5.11 5.34
N ALA A 98 3.03 -4.85 6.59
CA ALA A 98 3.27 -3.56 7.26
C ALA A 98 4.76 -3.20 7.38
N CYS A 99 5.66 -4.19 7.36
CA CYS A 99 7.10 -3.94 7.44
C CYS A 99 7.75 -3.64 6.08
N VAL A 100 7.09 -3.99 4.98
CA VAL A 100 7.46 -3.54 3.61
C VAL A 100 6.62 -2.32 3.21
N GLU A 101 5.50 -2.10 3.89
CA GLU A 101 4.43 -1.20 3.49
C GLU A 101 3.88 -1.50 2.08
N HIS A 102 3.95 -2.78 1.67
CA HIS A 102 3.53 -3.22 0.32
C HIS A 102 2.99 -4.65 0.34
N HIS A 103 2.30 -5.05 -0.74
CA HIS A 103 1.81 -6.41 -0.93
C HIS A 103 2.95 -7.32 -1.37
N VAL A 104 3.07 -8.45 -0.67
CA VAL A 104 4.10 -9.47 -0.93
C VAL A 104 3.50 -10.86 -0.87
N CYS A 105 4.16 -11.81 -1.52
CA CYS A 105 3.78 -13.21 -1.44
C CYS A 105 4.06 -13.75 -0.03
N LYS A 106 3.01 -14.20 0.66
CA LYS A 106 3.07 -14.84 1.98
C LYS A 106 2.44 -16.22 1.93
N THR A 107 2.94 -17.14 2.73
CA THR A 107 2.30 -18.44 2.94
C THR A 107 0.90 -18.24 3.50
N VAL A 108 -0.04 -19.06 3.04
CA VAL A 108 -1.45 -18.97 3.45
C VAL A 108 -1.70 -19.59 4.82
N GLU A 109 -2.71 -19.08 5.52
CA GLU A 109 -3.34 -19.72 6.67
C GLU A 109 -4.65 -20.38 6.23
N PHE A 110 -4.89 -21.62 6.66
CA PHE A 110 -6.08 -22.40 6.30
C PHE A 110 -7.15 -22.48 7.40
N TYR A 111 -6.88 -21.89 8.57
CA TYR A 111 -7.66 -22.04 9.81
C TYR A 111 -7.92 -20.67 10.42
#